data_AF-A0A0D6N5Z1-F1
#
_entry.id   AF-A0A0D6N5Z1-F1
#
_cell.length_a   1.000
_cell.length_b   1.000
_cell.length_c   1.000
_cell.angle_alpha   90.00
_cell.angle_beta   90.00
_cell.angle_gamma   90.00
#
_symmetry.space_group_name_H-M   'P 1'
#
loop_
_entity.id
_entity.type
_entity.pdbx_description
1 polymer ?
#
loop_
_entity_poly.entity_id
_entity_poly.type
_entity_poly.pdbx_seq_one_letter_code
_entity_poly.pdbx_strand_id
1 'polypeptide(L)'
;MQYFLPHTGIFCPVCNKHLYSLDTAITTENMNANICFYCYSNIDVRNYLLQSMDTNNIFLFNNIFVGFGFSVVCFSEDVSNAEINLIDLKKYGIKETSKIIQIITTPTGSCFPAILSKNNWNLDFSQTTQLRIIGFSLQEKISQGVLHNLCQFYLVYYDEEDLNPFESQFMEALENFHKKQYKKMIIPAVCSIELRIKLFMQSAKIQRPPNIQDKQLLKFLMDDICTKTKTKKLDQYHINNLARIWGQRDSIAHSGKLIGNYEFNSAKKHIVSILFILNYIKYLEVCLKIKSKRRGEGRNIVFGPIPRE
;
A
#
# COMPACT_ATOMS: atom_id res chain seq x y z
N MET A 1 5.49 3.70 -28.31
CA MET A 1 4.49 4.35 -27.42
C MET A 1 4.91 4.01 -25.99
N GLN A 2 5.45 4.96 -25.23
CA GLN A 2 5.86 4.73 -23.84
C GLN A 2 4.59 4.63 -22.97
N TYR A 3 4.21 3.41 -22.60
CA TYR A 3 3.16 3.19 -21.62
C TYR A 3 3.75 3.57 -20.25
N PHE A 4 3.38 4.75 -19.78
CA PHE A 4 3.59 5.15 -18.41
C PHE A 4 2.78 4.19 -17.52
N LEU A 5 3.46 3.28 -16.83
CA LEU A 5 2.91 2.65 -15.63
C LEU A 5 2.33 3.78 -14.75
N PRO A 6 1.18 3.58 -14.08
CA PRO A 6 0.69 4.59 -13.16
C PRO A 6 1.79 4.78 -12.13
N HIS A 7 2.51 5.88 -12.23
CA HIS A 7 3.42 6.32 -11.20
C HIS A 7 2.67 6.28 -9.88
N THR A 8 3.37 5.81 -8.87
CA THR A 8 2.88 5.55 -7.52
C THR A 8 2.45 6.87 -6.89
N GLY A 9 1.18 7.22 -7.11
CA GLY A 9 0.76 8.60 -6.92
C GLY A 9 -0.72 8.84 -7.17
N ILE A 10 -1.09 10.09 -6.98
CA ILE A 10 -2.46 10.57 -7.11
C ILE A 10 -2.63 11.14 -8.51
N PHE A 11 -3.62 10.61 -9.21
CA PHE A 11 -4.03 11.10 -10.52
C PHE A 11 -5.22 12.03 -10.37
N CYS A 12 -5.26 13.07 -11.20
CA CYS A 12 -6.45 13.89 -11.31
C CYS A 12 -7.59 13.04 -11.90
N PRO A 13 -8.74 12.90 -11.21
CA PRO A 13 -9.87 12.15 -11.77
C PRO A 13 -10.50 12.83 -12.99
N VAL A 14 -10.25 14.13 -13.20
CA VAL A 14 -10.81 14.91 -14.31
C VAL A 14 -9.96 14.82 -15.57
N CYS A 15 -8.64 15.03 -15.45
CA CYS A 15 -7.73 15.08 -16.62
C CYS A 15 -6.77 13.89 -16.71
N ASN A 16 -6.85 12.95 -15.77
CA ASN A 16 -6.03 11.74 -15.69
C ASN A 16 -4.51 11.97 -15.68
N LYS A 17 -4.06 13.18 -15.32
CA LYS A 17 -2.64 13.50 -15.16
C LYS A 17 -2.15 13.11 -13.77
N HIS A 18 -0.93 12.59 -13.70
CA HIS A 18 -0.22 12.32 -12.46
C HIS A 18 0.13 13.64 -11.76
N LEU A 19 -0.18 13.77 -10.47
CA LEU A 19 -0.03 15.03 -9.73
C LEU A 19 1.06 14.97 -8.68
N TYR A 20 0.99 13.96 -7.81
CA TYR A 20 1.83 13.86 -6.62
C TYR A 20 2.12 12.40 -6.33
N SER A 21 3.30 12.08 -5.79
CA SER A 21 3.45 10.82 -5.06
C SER A 21 2.55 10.82 -3.82
N LEU A 22 2.12 9.65 -3.38
CA LEU A 22 1.20 9.49 -2.24
C LEU A 22 1.73 10.18 -0.98
N ASP A 23 3.02 10.03 -0.71
CA ASP A 23 3.74 10.66 0.41
C ASP A 23 3.62 12.18 0.42
N THR A 24 3.68 12.79 -0.77
CA THR A 24 3.70 14.25 -0.93
C THR A 24 2.29 14.83 -0.85
N ALA A 25 1.30 14.12 -1.39
CA ALA A 25 -0.09 14.56 -1.42
C ALA A 25 -0.74 14.66 -0.03
N ILE A 26 -0.22 13.92 0.95
CA ILE A 26 -0.76 13.82 2.32
C ILE A 26 -0.09 14.84 3.27
N THR A 27 0.77 15.72 2.77
CA THR A 27 1.36 16.82 3.56
C THR A 27 0.48 18.08 3.52
N THR A 28 0.40 18.81 4.63
CA THR A 28 -0.76 19.64 5.07
C THR A 28 -1.14 20.87 4.25
N GLU A 29 -0.43 21.27 3.20
CA GLU A 29 -0.96 22.28 2.27
C GLU A 29 -2.11 21.73 1.43
N ASN A 30 -2.14 20.41 1.26
CA ASN A 30 -2.91 19.71 0.24
C ASN A 30 -4.05 18.84 0.80
N MET A 31 -4.19 18.72 2.13
CA MET A 31 -5.13 17.76 2.74
C MET A 31 -6.62 17.97 2.38
N ASN A 32 -7.04 19.21 2.08
CA ASN A 32 -8.44 19.55 1.80
C ASN A 32 -8.68 20.21 0.42
N ALA A 33 -7.63 20.46 -0.35
CA ALA A 33 -7.73 21.05 -1.69
C ALA A 33 -6.42 20.85 -2.46
N ASN A 34 -6.21 19.64 -3.00
CA ASN A 34 -5.19 19.48 -4.03
C ASN A 34 -5.74 20.07 -5.33
N ILE A 35 -5.24 21.22 -5.74
CA ILE A 35 -5.62 21.77 -7.05
C ILE A 35 -4.76 21.07 -8.09
N CYS A 36 -5.41 20.41 -9.04
CA CYS A 36 -4.71 19.87 -10.19
C CYS A 36 -3.99 20.99 -10.95
N PHE A 37 -2.67 20.96 -11.05
CA PHE A 37 -1.93 21.98 -11.81
C PHE A 37 -2.23 21.98 -13.32
N TYR A 38 -2.85 20.90 -13.85
CA TYR A 38 -3.17 20.77 -15.28
C TYR A 38 -4.57 21.23 -15.66
N CYS A 39 -5.58 21.00 -14.80
CA CYS A 39 -6.97 21.35 -15.11
C CYS A 39 -7.66 22.16 -14.00
N TYR A 40 -6.91 22.54 -12.96
CA TYR A 40 -7.36 23.36 -11.84
C TYR A 40 -8.56 22.79 -11.05
N SER A 41 -8.91 21.52 -11.27
CA SER A 41 -9.94 20.84 -10.49
C SER A 41 -9.48 20.62 -9.05
N ASN A 42 -10.37 20.81 -8.08
CA ASN A 42 -10.14 20.40 -6.70
C ASN A 42 -10.17 18.88 -6.57
N ILE A 43 -9.18 18.33 -5.87
CA ILE A 43 -9.01 16.90 -5.66
C ILE A 43 -9.07 16.62 -4.17
N ASP A 44 -10.09 15.86 -3.79
CA ASP A 44 -10.19 15.25 -2.47
C ASP A 44 -9.41 13.92 -2.48
N VAL A 45 -8.18 13.98 -1.99
CA VAL A 45 -7.27 12.82 -1.90
C VAL A 45 -7.85 11.72 -1.01
N ARG A 46 -8.55 12.09 0.06
CA ARG A 46 -9.18 11.11 0.94
C ARG A 46 -10.27 10.35 0.17
N ASN A 47 -11.13 11.03 -0.57
CA ASN A 47 -12.15 10.38 -1.37
C ASN A 47 -11.55 9.54 -2.49
N TYR A 48 -10.50 10.03 -3.16
CA TYR A 48 -9.75 9.25 -4.16
C TYR A 48 -9.23 7.93 -3.57
N LEU A 49 -8.62 7.97 -2.39
CA LEU A 49 -8.10 6.78 -1.72
C LEU A 49 -9.20 5.85 -1.22
N LEU A 50 -10.30 6.39 -0.68
CA LEU A 50 -11.46 5.59 -0.31
C LEU A 50 -12.06 4.87 -1.53
N GLN A 51 -12.23 5.56 -2.66
CA GLN A 51 -12.73 4.97 -3.90
C GLN A 51 -11.75 3.93 -4.46
N SER A 52 -10.44 4.17 -4.34
CA SER A 52 -9.40 3.23 -4.75
C SER A 52 -9.47 1.90 -4.00
N MET A 53 -10.01 1.91 -2.77
CA MET A 53 -10.25 0.69 -1.99
C MET A 53 -11.60 0.04 -2.31
N ASP A 54 -12.57 0.76 -2.87
CA ASP A 54 -13.92 0.25 -3.21
C ASP A 54 -13.94 -0.59 -4.48
N THR A 55 -12.98 -0.38 -5.36
CA THR A 55 -12.98 -1.02 -6.66
C THR A 55 -12.42 -2.43 -6.60
N ASN A 56 -13.05 -3.38 -7.32
CA ASN A 56 -12.39 -4.61 -7.81
C ASN A 56 -11.18 -4.30 -8.73
N ASN A 57 -10.85 -3.02 -8.93
CA ASN A 57 -9.69 -2.53 -9.65
C ASN A 57 -8.46 -2.62 -8.74
N ILE A 58 -7.82 -3.78 -8.84
CA ILE A 58 -6.58 -4.15 -8.16
C ILE A 58 -5.49 -3.06 -8.27
N PHE A 59 -5.41 -2.34 -9.39
CA PHE A 59 -4.37 -1.32 -9.61
C PHE A 59 -4.50 -0.11 -8.68
N LEU A 60 -5.74 0.35 -8.45
CA LEU A 60 -5.99 1.48 -7.56
C LEU A 60 -5.70 1.12 -6.11
N PHE A 61 -6.01 -0.11 -5.72
CA PHE A 61 -5.64 -0.65 -4.40
C PHE A 61 -4.11 -0.67 -4.24
N ASN A 62 -3.36 -1.12 -5.25
CA ASN A 62 -1.90 -1.21 -5.23
C ASN A 62 -1.17 0.13 -5.04
N ASN A 63 -1.77 1.25 -5.46
CA ASN A 63 -1.18 2.58 -5.21
C ASN A 63 -1.02 2.89 -3.71
N ILE A 64 -1.91 2.36 -2.85
CA ILE A 64 -1.82 2.51 -1.40
C ILE A 64 -0.64 1.70 -0.84
N PHE A 65 -0.39 0.51 -1.40
CA PHE A 65 0.72 -0.36 -1.03
C PHE A 65 2.05 0.31 -1.39
N VAL A 66 2.22 0.74 -2.63
CA VAL A 66 3.53 1.26 -3.04
C VAL A 66 3.94 2.53 -2.30
N GLY A 67 2.97 3.38 -1.94
CA GLY A 67 3.25 4.57 -1.12
C GLY A 67 3.69 4.29 0.32
N PHE A 68 3.61 3.05 0.82
CA PHE A 68 4.08 2.69 2.16
C PHE A 68 5.24 1.69 2.20
N GLY A 69 5.79 1.35 1.03
CA GLY A 69 7.02 0.56 0.94
C GLY A 69 6.87 -0.85 0.40
N PHE A 70 5.73 -1.17 -0.21
CA PHE A 70 5.70 -2.32 -1.12
C PHE A 70 6.43 -1.98 -2.42
N SER A 71 7.24 -2.91 -2.89
CA SER A 71 7.92 -2.89 -4.18
C SER A 71 7.03 -3.51 -5.24
N VAL A 72 7.20 -3.06 -6.48
CA VAL A 72 6.53 -3.61 -7.65
C VAL A 72 7.57 -4.05 -8.65
N VAL A 73 7.42 -5.26 -9.17
CA VAL A 73 8.21 -5.75 -10.30
C VAL A 73 7.28 -6.21 -11.41
N CYS A 74 7.64 -5.82 -12.63
CA CYS A 74 6.95 -6.21 -13.85
C CYS A 74 7.93 -6.98 -14.74
N PHE A 75 7.53 -8.18 -15.17
CA PHE A 75 8.34 -9.03 -16.04
C PHE A 75 7.47 -9.87 -16.97
N SER A 76 8.08 -10.45 -18.00
CA SER A 76 7.39 -11.36 -18.92
C SER A 76 8.13 -12.69 -18.96
N GLU A 77 7.37 -13.79 -18.99
CA GLU A 77 7.91 -15.14 -19.08
C GLU A 77 7.10 -15.94 -20.11
N ASP A 78 7.80 -16.80 -20.83
CA ASP A 78 7.17 -17.77 -21.73
C ASP A 78 6.61 -18.92 -20.91
N VAL A 79 5.28 -19.04 -20.91
CA VAL A 79 4.58 -20.08 -20.14
C VAL A 79 4.14 -21.18 -21.10
N SER A 80 4.70 -22.38 -20.93
CA SER A 80 4.26 -23.58 -21.64
C SER A 80 2.82 -23.93 -21.28
N ASN A 81 2.00 -24.21 -22.29
CA ASN A 81 0.61 -24.62 -22.08
C ASN A 81 0.51 -26.02 -21.44
N ALA A 82 -0.45 -26.20 -20.54
CA ALA A 82 -0.76 -27.46 -19.85
C ALA A 82 0.39 -28.06 -19.02
N GLU A 83 1.47 -27.31 -18.82
CA GLU A 83 2.61 -27.68 -17.99
C GLU A 83 2.71 -26.79 -16.74
N ILE A 84 3.35 -27.34 -15.71
CA ILE A 84 3.73 -26.58 -14.53
C ILE A 84 5.02 -25.82 -14.85
N ASN A 85 4.92 -24.51 -14.93
CA ASN A 85 6.05 -23.61 -15.10
C ASN A 85 6.49 -23.12 -13.71
N LEU A 86 7.78 -23.22 -13.43
CA LEU A 86 8.40 -22.73 -12.20
C LEU A 86 9.25 -21.51 -12.54
N ILE A 87 8.80 -20.34 -12.08
CA ILE A 87 9.50 -19.08 -12.32
C ILE A 87 10.33 -18.73 -11.08
N ASP A 88 11.65 -18.66 -11.25
CA ASP A 88 12.57 -18.21 -10.21
C ASP A 88 12.52 -16.68 -10.07
N LEU A 89 11.99 -16.22 -8.93
CA LEU A 89 11.78 -14.80 -8.68
C LEU A 89 13.07 -14.03 -8.37
N LYS A 90 14.16 -14.73 -8.02
CA LYS A 90 15.47 -14.10 -7.82
C LYS A 90 16.01 -13.45 -9.09
N LYS A 91 15.69 -14.00 -10.26
CA LYS A 91 16.04 -13.43 -11.57
C LYS A 91 15.51 -12.01 -11.75
N TYR A 92 14.45 -11.67 -11.02
CA TYR A 92 13.77 -10.38 -11.07
C TYR A 92 14.08 -9.49 -9.86
N GLY A 93 15.09 -9.85 -9.06
CA GLY A 93 15.53 -9.05 -7.92
C GLY A 93 14.65 -9.16 -6.67
N ILE A 94 13.75 -10.14 -6.63
CA ILE A 94 12.97 -10.47 -5.42
C ILE A 94 13.84 -11.36 -4.52
N LYS A 95 14.01 -10.97 -3.25
CA LYS A 95 14.80 -11.73 -2.27
C LYS A 95 14.00 -12.93 -1.75
N GLU A 96 14.67 -13.93 -1.21
CA GLU A 96 13.97 -15.08 -0.59
C GLU A 96 13.17 -14.69 0.66
N THR A 97 13.58 -13.60 1.31
CA THR A 97 12.95 -12.99 2.48
C THR A 97 11.83 -12.03 2.11
N SER A 98 11.59 -11.80 0.81
CA SER A 98 10.48 -10.99 0.33
C SER A 98 9.16 -11.74 0.53
N LYS A 99 8.13 -11.00 0.93
CA LYS A 99 6.76 -11.50 0.99
C LYS A 99 5.93 -10.94 -0.16
N ILE A 100 5.41 -11.83 -0.97
CA ILE A 100 4.55 -11.49 -2.10
C ILE A 100 3.13 -11.27 -1.58
N ILE A 101 2.54 -10.14 -1.94
CA ILE A 101 1.18 -9.77 -1.57
C ILE A 101 0.21 -10.09 -2.69
N GLN A 102 0.63 -9.82 -3.92
CA GLN A 102 -0.23 -9.96 -5.06
C GLN A 102 0.57 -10.27 -6.32
N ILE A 103 -0.01 -11.14 -7.14
CA ILE A 103 0.42 -11.39 -8.50
C ILE A 103 -0.78 -11.10 -9.40
N ILE A 104 -0.56 -10.30 -10.44
CA ILE A 104 -1.50 -10.11 -11.54
C ILE A 104 -0.82 -10.64 -12.78
N THR A 105 -1.54 -11.45 -13.56
CA THR A 105 -1.02 -12.03 -14.79
C THR A 105 -1.88 -11.64 -15.98
N THR A 106 -1.24 -11.41 -17.12
CA THR A 106 -1.94 -11.22 -18.39
C THR A 106 -1.36 -12.15 -19.45
N PRO A 107 -2.17 -13.05 -20.01
CA PRO A 107 -1.79 -13.72 -21.24
C PRO A 107 -1.88 -12.71 -22.38
N THR A 108 -0.89 -12.71 -23.28
CA THR A 108 -0.62 -11.74 -24.36
C THR A 108 0.11 -10.48 -23.88
N GLY A 109 1.22 -10.15 -24.55
CA GLY A 109 2.21 -9.12 -24.19
C GLY A 109 1.73 -7.66 -24.15
N SER A 110 0.46 -7.40 -23.85
CA SER A 110 -0.05 -6.07 -23.54
C SER A 110 0.40 -5.65 -22.14
N CYS A 111 1.20 -4.57 -22.08
CA CYS A 111 1.81 -3.94 -20.88
C CYS A 111 0.84 -3.52 -19.75
N PHE A 112 -0.44 -3.84 -19.87
CA PHE A 112 -1.47 -3.49 -18.92
C PHE A 112 -2.47 -4.64 -18.79
N PRO A 113 -2.81 -5.04 -17.55
CA PRO A 113 -3.91 -5.96 -17.35
C PRO A 113 -5.24 -5.30 -17.68
N ALA A 114 -5.69 -5.55 -18.91
CA ALA A 114 -7.09 -5.86 -19.11
C ALA A 114 -7.43 -6.88 -18.00
N ILE A 115 -8.34 -6.52 -17.11
CA ILE A 115 -8.79 -7.36 -16.00
C ILE A 115 -9.44 -8.60 -16.62
N LEU A 116 -8.62 -9.56 -17.02
CA LEU A 116 -9.03 -10.84 -17.53
C LEU A 116 -9.06 -11.76 -16.32
N SER A 117 -10.19 -11.69 -15.62
CA SER A 117 -10.71 -12.69 -14.69
C SER A 117 -9.88 -12.88 -13.40
N LYS A 118 -10.42 -12.90 -12.18
CA LYS A 118 -11.39 -13.88 -11.66
C LYS A 118 -11.20 -15.34 -12.11
N ASN A 119 -10.15 -15.68 -12.85
CA ASN A 119 -9.73 -17.07 -12.99
C ASN A 119 -8.73 -17.31 -11.89
N ASN A 120 -9.16 -18.09 -10.92
CA ASN A 120 -8.36 -18.64 -9.85
C ASN A 120 -7.21 -19.45 -10.46
N TRP A 121 -6.09 -18.79 -10.78
CA TRP A 121 -4.83 -19.51 -10.78
C TRP A 121 -4.65 -19.98 -9.32
N ASN A 122 -4.59 -21.29 -9.11
CA ASN A 122 -4.19 -21.85 -7.83
C ASN A 122 -2.69 -21.54 -7.66
N LEU A 123 -2.40 -20.30 -7.27
CA LEU A 123 -1.07 -19.86 -6.86
C LEU A 123 -0.79 -20.53 -5.53
N ASP A 124 -0.04 -21.62 -5.58
CA ASP A 124 0.41 -22.35 -4.40
C ASP A 124 1.69 -21.70 -3.87
N PHE A 125 1.62 -21.19 -2.64
CA PHE A 125 2.69 -20.45 -1.94
C PHE A 125 3.58 -21.37 -1.10
N SER A 126 3.92 -22.56 -1.58
CA SER A 126 4.75 -23.47 -0.78
C SER A 126 6.19 -22.98 -0.64
N GLN A 127 6.69 -22.08 -1.51
CA GLN A 127 8.09 -21.60 -1.48
C GLN A 127 8.20 -20.12 -1.92
N THR A 128 8.87 -19.28 -1.12
CA THR A 128 9.03 -17.82 -1.35
C THR A 128 9.89 -17.44 -2.56
N THR A 129 10.55 -18.42 -3.19
CA THR A 129 11.55 -18.20 -4.25
C THR A 129 11.04 -18.55 -5.64
N GLN A 130 9.93 -19.30 -5.73
CA GLN A 130 9.43 -19.82 -6.99
C GLN A 130 7.94 -19.61 -7.12
N LEU A 131 7.53 -19.07 -8.26
CA LEU A 131 6.13 -18.96 -8.62
C LEU A 131 5.75 -20.16 -9.48
N ARG A 132 4.83 -20.98 -8.98
CA ARG A 132 4.28 -22.13 -9.69
C ARG A 132 3.05 -21.72 -10.48
N ILE A 133 3.13 -21.90 -11.80
CA ILE A 133 2.08 -21.51 -12.76
C ILE A 133 1.66 -22.71 -13.57
N ILE A 134 0.36 -22.91 -13.77
CA ILE A 134 -0.17 -23.90 -14.72
C ILE A 134 -0.68 -23.15 -15.95
N GLY A 135 0.06 -23.17 -17.05
CA GLY A 135 -0.31 -22.46 -18.28
C GLY A 135 -1.61 -23.00 -18.87
N PHE A 136 -2.52 -22.12 -19.29
CA PHE A 136 -3.72 -22.51 -20.02
C PHE A 136 -3.64 -22.09 -21.48
N SER A 137 -4.10 -22.99 -22.36
CA SER A 137 -4.35 -22.67 -23.75
C SER A 137 -5.56 -21.74 -23.84
N LEU A 138 -5.36 -20.52 -24.33
CA LEU A 138 -6.45 -19.73 -24.91
C LEU A 138 -6.84 -20.43 -26.21
N GLN A 139 -7.80 -21.35 -26.15
CA GLN A 139 -8.27 -22.06 -27.33
C GLN A 139 -9.04 -21.12 -28.26
N GLU A 140 -8.33 -20.48 -29.19
CA GLU A 140 -8.86 -20.20 -30.52
C GLU A 140 -7.80 -20.55 -31.57
N LYS A 141 -7.96 -21.74 -32.16
CA LYS A 141 -7.41 -22.17 -33.46
C LYS A 141 -5.96 -21.77 -33.77
N ILE A 142 -4.97 -22.44 -33.19
CA ILE A 142 -3.69 -22.61 -33.88
C ILE A 142 -3.29 -24.09 -33.79
N SER A 143 -3.32 -24.72 -34.96
CA SER A 143 -2.86 -26.08 -35.22
C SER A 143 -1.34 -26.17 -35.12
N GLN A 144 -0.88 -27.18 -34.37
CA GLN A 144 0.47 -27.76 -34.32
C GLN A 144 1.58 -26.89 -33.69
N GLY A 145 2.00 -27.30 -32.49
CA GLY A 145 3.16 -26.79 -31.74
C GLY A 145 2.87 -26.67 -30.24
N VAL A 146 3.88 -26.87 -29.39
CA VAL A 146 3.82 -26.40 -27.98
C VAL A 146 3.71 -24.88 -28.06
N LEU A 147 2.48 -24.36 -27.96
CA LEU A 147 2.24 -22.94 -27.96
C LEU A 147 2.75 -22.38 -26.63
N HIS A 148 3.87 -21.66 -26.67
CA HIS A 148 4.30 -20.81 -25.57
C HIS A 148 3.45 -19.55 -25.59
N ASN A 149 2.86 -19.20 -24.44
CA ASN A 149 2.15 -17.96 -24.27
C ASN A 149 3.05 -17.00 -23.50
N LEU A 150 3.44 -15.88 -24.12
CA LEU A 150 4.09 -14.79 -23.40
C LEU A 150 3.10 -14.24 -22.36
N CYS A 151 3.41 -14.48 -21.10
CA CYS A 151 2.63 -14.00 -19.96
C CYS A 151 3.38 -12.85 -19.31
N GLN A 152 2.68 -11.74 -19.07
CA GLN A 152 3.24 -10.67 -18.24
C GLN A 152 2.78 -10.82 -16.80
N PHE A 153 3.68 -10.48 -15.90
CA PHE A 153 3.54 -10.59 -14.47
C PHE A 153 3.70 -9.21 -13.85
N TYR A 154 2.78 -8.86 -12.96
CA TYR A 154 2.86 -7.71 -12.10
C TYR A 154 2.82 -8.22 -10.66
N LEU A 155 3.94 -8.13 -9.96
CA LEU A 155 4.07 -8.60 -8.58
C LEU A 155 4.19 -7.41 -7.64
N VAL A 156 3.40 -7.44 -6.56
CA VAL A 156 3.53 -6.53 -5.41
C VAL A 156 4.13 -7.33 -4.26
N TYR A 157 5.24 -6.87 -3.71
CA TYR A 157 5.95 -7.54 -2.64
C TYR A 157 6.56 -6.55 -1.65
N TYR A 158 7.05 -7.02 -0.52
CA TYR A 158 7.87 -6.22 0.38
C TYR A 158 8.96 -7.08 1.02
N ASP A 159 10.09 -6.46 1.35
CA ASP A 159 11.18 -7.12 2.07
C ASP A 159 10.97 -6.95 3.56
N GLU A 160 10.66 -8.03 4.28
CA GLU A 160 10.38 -7.98 5.73
C GLU A 160 11.55 -7.40 6.52
N GLU A 161 12.78 -7.71 6.10
CA GLU A 161 14.03 -7.25 6.73
C GLU A 161 14.26 -5.74 6.58
N ASP A 162 13.64 -5.12 5.58
CA ASP A 162 13.80 -3.69 5.28
C ASP A 162 12.72 -2.82 5.96
N LEU A 163 11.74 -3.44 6.62
CA LEU A 163 10.65 -2.73 7.29
C LEU A 163 11.01 -2.31 8.72
N ASN A 164 10.72 -1.04 9.04
CA ASN A 164 10.68 -0.62 10.43
C ASN A 164 9.52 -1.32 11.16
N PRO A 165 9.57 -1.45 12.50
CA PRO A 165 8.52 -2.12 13.27
C PRO A 165 7.11 -1.56 13.00
N PHE A 166 6.98 -0.24 12.82
CA PHE A 166 5.68 0.36 12.53
C PHE A 166 5.19 0.06 11.10
N GLU A 167 6.10 -0.03 10.12
CA GLU A 167 5.77 -0.35 8.73
C GLU A 167 5.33 -1.82 8.63
N SER A 168 6.04 -2.73 9.30
CA SER A 168 5.66 -4.15 9.42
C SER A 168 4.23 -4.32 9.96
N GLN A 169 3.89 -3.62 11.04
CA GLN A 169 2.54 -3.64 11.60
C GLN A 169 1.50 -3.04 10.63
N PHE A 170 1.83 -1.97 9.90
CA PHE A 170 0.90 -1.43 8.92
C PHE A 170 0.69 -2.38 7.71
N MET A 171 1.76 -3.05 7.25
CA MET A 171 1.67 -4.05 6.18
C MET A 171 0.80 -5.23 6.58
N GLU A 172 0.94 -5.72 7.82
CA GLU A 172 0.08 -6.79 8.35
C GLU A 172 -1.40 -6.37 8.38
N ALA A 173 -1.68 -5.10 8.74
CA ALA A 173 -3.05 -4.59 8.72
C ALA A 173 -3.63 -4.54 7.30
N LEU A 174 -2.83 -4.10 6.31
CA LEU A 174 -3.22 -4.06 4.90
C LEU A 174 -3.45 -5.46 4.32
N GLU A 175 -2.61 -6.43 4.67
CA GLU A 175 -2.78 -7.83 4.27
C GLU A 175 -4.07 -8.43 4.83
N ASN A 176 -4.35 -8.21 6.12
CA ASN A 176 -5.60 -8.65 6.74
C ASN A 176 -6.82 -7.98 6.09
N PHE A 177 -6.72 -6.70 5.73
CA PHE A 177 -7.76 -6.02 4.96
C PHE A 177 -7.99 -6.69 3.60
N HIS A 178 -6.90 -6.97 2.86
CA HIS A 178 -6.96 -7.62 1.54
C HIS A 178 -7.58 -9.03 1.62
N LYS A 179 -7.21 -9.81 2.65
CA LYS A 179 -7.77 -11.14 2.94
C LYS A 179 -9.21 -11.11 3.47
N LYS A 180 -9.84 -9.92 3.54
CA LYS A 180 -11.17 -9.69 4.14
C LYS A 180 -11.27 -10.10 5.62
N GLN A 181 -10.13 -10.17 6.31
CA GLN A 181 -10.01 -10.49 7.73
C GLN A 181 -10.05 -9.20 8.57
N TYR A 182 -11.12 -8.42 8.45
CA TYR A 182 -11.20 -7.07 9.01
C TYR A 182 -11.06 -7.01 10.54
N LYS A 183 -11.41 -8.07 11.27
CA LYS A 183 -11.15 -8.12 12.72
C LYS A 183 -9.65 -8.17 13.03
N LYS A 184 -8.89 -8.95 12.25
CA LYS A 184 -7.46 -9.19 12.49
C LYS A 184 -6.60 -7.98 12.15
N MET A 185 -7.08 -7.07 11.30
CA MET A 185 -6.33 -5.84 10.98
C MET A 185 -6.24 -4.85 12.15
N ILE A 186 -7.14 -4.91 13.14
CA ILE A 186 -7.37 -3.82 14.10
C ILE A 186 -6.16 -3.60 15.01
N ILE A 187 -5.62 -4.69 15.56
CA ILE A 187 -4.44 -4.65 16.44
C ILE A 187 -3.22 -4.13 15.66
N PRO A 188 -2.79 -4.74 14.53
CA PRO A 188 -1.62 -4.28 13.80
C PRO A 188 -1.77 -2.84 13.28
N ALA A 189 -2.98 -2.45 12.85
CA ALA A 189 -3.29 -1.07 12.47
C ALA A 189 -3.00 -0.07 13.59
N VAL A 190 -3.47 -0.36 14.81
CA VAL A 190 -3.25 0.50 15.97
C VAL A 190 -1.78 0.50 16.40
N CYS A 191 -1.15 -0.68 16.46
CA CYS A 191 0.26 -0.83 16.81
C CYS A 191 1.16 -0.02 15.88
N SER A 192 0.84 0.04 14.58
CA SER A 192 1.61 0.84 13.61
C SER A 192 1.65 2.33 14.00
N ILE A 193 0.52 2.91 14.42
CA ILE A 193 0.46 4.31 14.84
C ILE A 193 1.21 4.52 16.15
N GLU A 194 1.01 3.64 17.13
CA GLU A 194 1.67 3.77 18.44
C GLU A 194 3.19 3.70 18.32
N LEU A 195 3.70 2.74 17.54
CA LEU A 195 5.13 2.63 17.25
C LEU A 195 5.64 3.85 16.49
N ARG A 196 4.89 4.33 15.49
CA ARG A 196 5.28 5.52 14.72
C ARG A 196 5.37 6.77 15.59
N ILE A 197 4.40 6.99 16.48
CA ILE A 197 4.40 8.10 17.43
C ILE A 197 5.58 7.97 18.41
N LYS A 198 5.83 6.78 18.96
CA LYS A 198 6.95 6.54 19.89
C LYS A 198 8.31 6.83 19.24
N LEU A 199 8.53 6.31 18.03
CA LEU A 199 9.74 6.57 17.24
C LEU A 199 9.91 8.06 16.91
N PHE A 200 8.82 8.73 16.56
CA PHE A 200 8.80 10.15 16.31
C PHE A 200 9.18 10.96 17.56
N MET A 201 8.56 10.67 18.71
CA MET A 201 8.86 11.33 19.99
C MET A 201 10.32 11.17 20.39
N GLN A 202 10.86 9.95 20.24
CA GLN A 202 12.27 9.67 20.49
C GLN A 202 13.18 10.50 19.57
N SER A 203 12.88 10.54 18.28
CA SER A 203 13.66 11.29 17.28
C SER A 203 13.58 12.81 17.50
N ALA A 204 12.41 13.30 17.92
CA ALA A 204 12.14 14.70 18.24
C ALA A 204 12.63 15.10 19.65
N LYS A 205 13.13 14.15 20.45
CA LYS A 205 13.47 14.33 21.88
C LYS A 205 12.30 14.91 22.71
N ILE A 206 11.07 14.56 22.35
CA ILE A 206 9.86 14.97 23.06
C ILE A 206 9.60 13.96 24.17
N GLN A 207 9.60 14.43 25.42
CA GLN A 207 9.22 13.59 26.55
C GLN A 207 7.71 13.46 26.65
N ARG A 208 7.24 12.24 26.91
CA ARG A 208 5.84 11.96 27.19
C ARG A 208 5.46 12.54 28.56
N PRO A 209 4.40 13.36 28.66
CA PRO A 209 3.89 13.79 29.96
C PRO A 209 3.31 12.59 30.73
N PRO A 210 3.50 12.51 32.05
CA PRO A 210 3.15 11.34 32.86
C PRO A 210 1.66 10.96 32.81
N ASN A 211 0.77 11.94 32.57
CA ASN A 211 -0.68 11.74 32.60
C ASN A 211 -1.32 11.46 31.21
N ILE A 212 -0.53 11.38 30.14
CA ILE A 212 -1.04 11.18 28.78
C ILE A 212 -1.01 9.69 28.44
N GLN A 213 -2.16 9.11 28.09
CA GLN A 213 -2.29 7.72 27.62
C GLN A 213 -1.84 7.58 26.15
N ASP A 214 -1.51 6.36 25.70
CA ASP A 214 -1.02 6.11 24.32
C ASP A 214 -2.01 6.65 23.27
N LYS A 215 -3.31 6.45 23.50
CA LYS A 215 -4.40 6.95 22.63
C LYS A 215 -4.53 8.48 22.56
N GLN A 216 -3.88 9.20 23.46
CA GLN A 216 -3.88 10.67 23.51
C GLN A 216 -2.59 11.26 22.92
N LEU A 217 -1.57 10.44 22.65
CA LEU A 217 -0.25 10.92 22.22
C LEU A 217 -0.32 11.72 20.92
N LEU A 218 -1.09 11.26 19.91
CA LEU A 218 -1.20 12.00 18.65
C LEU A 218 -1.78 13.40 18.86
N LYS A 219 -2.83 13.52 19.69
CA LYS A 219 -3.46 14.81 19.98
C LYS A 219 -2.50 15.74 20.71
N PHE A 220 -1.82 15.23 21.72
CA PHE A 220 -0.77 15.96 22.44
C PHE A 220 0.34 16.46 21.48
N LEU A 221 0.84 15.59 20.60
CA LEU A 221 1.87 15.95 19.62
C LEU A 221 1.40 17.02 18.65
N MET A 222 0.18 16.91 18.14
CA MET A 222 -0.39 17.94 17.26
C MET A 222 -0.49 19.28 17.96
N ASP A 223 -0.98 19.33 19.19
CA ASP A 223 -1.15 20.58 19.93
C ASP A 223 0.19 21.26 20.21
N ASP A 224 1.22 20.50 20.60
CA ASP A 224 2.56 21.03 20.86
C ASP A 224 3.29 21.46 19.56
N ILE A 225 3.33 20.59 18.55
CA ILE A 225 4.16 20.79 17.36
C ILE A 225 3.52 21.77 16.40
N CYS A 226 2.20 21.70 16.17
CA CYS A 226 1.52 22.63 15.26
C CYS A 226 1.66 24.07 15.74
N THR A 227 1.61 24.28 17.06
CA THR A 227 1.82 25.60 17.67
C THR A 227 3.26 26.09 17.41
N LYS A 228 4.26 25.23 17.65
CA LYS A 228 5.68 25.58 17.46
C LYS A 228 6.07 25.82 15.99
N THR A 229 5.51 25.04 15.08
CA THR A 229 5.87 25.04 13.66
C THR A 229 4.91 25.83 12.77
N LYS A 230 3.83 26.39 13.34
CA LYS A 230 2.72 27.04 12.61
C LYS A 230 2.11 26.16 11.51
N THR A 231 2.14 24.85 11.71
CA THR A 231 1.58 23.88 10.76
C THR A 231 0.11 23.59 11.05
N LYS A 232 -0.64 23.13 10.05
CA LYS A 232 -2.05 22.76 10.25
C LYS A 232 -2.18 21.44 11.01
N LYS A 233 -3.18 21.38 11.88
CA LYS A 233 -3.58 20.13 12.55
C LYS A 233 -4.22 19.17 11.54
N LEU A 234 -4.09 17.87 11.80
CA LEU A 234 -4.79 16.84 11.05
C LEU A 234 -6.32 17.02 11.16
N ASP A 235 -7.04 16.74 10.07
CA ASP A 235 -8.50 16.84 10.05
C ASP A 235 -9.16 15.93 11.11
N GLN A 236 -10.26 16.42 11.71
CA GLN A 236 -10.97 15.75 12.79
C GLN A 236 -11.55 14.39 12.35
N TYR A 237 -11.82 14.22 11.05
CA TYR A 237 -12.23 12.94 10.48
C TYR A 237 -11.25 11.81 10.83
N HIS A 238 -9.95 12.02 10.62
CA HIS A 238 -8.93 11.01 10.86
C HIS A 238 -8.72 10.76 12.34
N ILE A 239 -8.81 11.80 13.17
CA ILE A 239 -8.73 11.70 14.63
C ILE A 239 -9.90 10.89 15.20
N ASN A 240 -11.12 11.13 14.70
CA ASN A 240 -12.31 10.38 15.12
C ASN A 240 -12.22 8.90 14.73
N ASN A 241 -11.73 8.60 13.52
CA ASN A 241 -11.53 7.22 13.07
C ASN A 241 -10.43 6.50 13.87
N LEU A 242 -9.35 7.21 14.21
CA LEU A 242 -8.31 6.70 15.08
C LEU A 242 -8.86 6.35 16.49
N ALA A 243 -9.65 7.25 17.09
CA ALA A 243 -10.28 6.99 18.38
C ALA A 243 -11.21 5.77 18.34
N ARG A 244 -11.98 5.61 17.24
CA ARG A 244 -12.85 4.45 17.02
C ARG A 244 -12.08 3.14 16.92
N ILE A 245 -11.03 3.07 16.08
CA ILE A 245 -10.25 1.83 15.95
C ILE A 245 -9.50 1.49 17.25
N TRP A 246 -9.06 2.49 18.02
CA TRP A 246 -8.53 2.27 19.37
C TRP A 246 -9.56 1.64 20.30
N GLY A 247 -10.80 2.15 20.31
CA GLY A 247 -11.88 1.56 21.09
C GLY A 247 -12.16 0.09 20.70
N GLN A 248 -12.06 -0.24 19.41
CA GLN A 248 -12.17 -1.62 18.95
C GLN A 248 -11.01 -2.49 19.45
N ARG A 249 -9.77 -2.00 19.37
CA ARG A 249 -8.57 -2.69 19.89
C ARG A 249 -8.68 -2.93 21.39
N ASP A 250 -9.12 -1.94 22.15
CA ASP A 250 -9.33 -2.06 23.61
C ASP A 250 -10.41 -3.11 23.91
N SER A 251 -11.53 -3.11 23.17
CA SER A 251 -12.58 -4.11 23.34
C SER A 251 -12.09 -5.53 23.05
N ILE A 252 -11.31 -5.73 21.98
CA ILE A 252 -10.71 -7.03 21.64
C ILE A 252 -9.74 -7.46 22.76
N ALA A 253 -8.90 -6.55 23.25
CA ALA A 253 -7.92 -6.86 24.28
C ALA A 253 -8.57 -7.27 25.62
N HIS A 254 -9.67 -6.62 26.01
CA HIS A 254 -10.32 -6.89 27.30
C HIS A 254 -11.34 -8.03 27.22
N SER A 255 -12.05 -8.18 26.10
CA SER A 255 -13.21 -9.09 26.00
C SER A 255 -13.08 -10.17 24.93
N GLY A 256 -12.03 -10.12 24.09
CA GLY A 256 -11.87 -10.95 22.89
C GLY A 256 -12.86 -10.64 21.76
N LYS A 257 -13.79 -9.69 21.98
CA LYS A 257 -14.90 -9.36 21.08
C LYS A 257 -14.75 -7.94 20.53
N LEU A 258 -15.45 -7.70 19.42
CA LEU A 258 -15.55 -6.37 18.82
C LEU A 258 -16.72 -5.59 19.41
N ILE A 259 -16.65 -4.26 19.34
CA ILE A 259 -17.80 -3.40 19.58
C ILE A 259 -18.63 -3.40 18.28
N GLY A 260 -19.61 -4.30 18.21
CA GLY A 260 -20.49 -4.46 17.05
C GLY A 260 -19.82 -5.11 15.84
N ASN A 261 -20.52 -5.08 14.70
CA ASN A 261 -20.00 -5.60 13.43
C ASN A 261 -18.93 -4.67 12.87
N TYR A 262 -17.81 -5.25 12.42
CA TYR A 262 -16.71 -4.51 11.82
C TYR A 262 -16.61 -4.84 10.33
N GLU A 263 -17.31 -4.03 9.54
CA GLU A 263 -17.54 -4.25 8.11
C GLU A 263 -16.48 -3.56 7.23
N PHE A 264 -16.47 -3.95 5.96
CA PHE A 264 -15.58 -3.41 4.92
C PHE A 264 -15.50 -1.88 4.92
N ASN A 265 -16.64 -1.19 5.00
CA ASN A 265 -16.68 0.27 4.98
C ASN A 265 -15.98 0.90 6.19
N SER A 266 -16.10 0.31 7.38
CA SER A 266 -15.42 0.77 8.59
C SER A 266 -13.92 0.50 8.49
N ALA A 267 -13.55 -0.71 8.07
CA ALA A 267 -12.16 -1.12 7.84
C ALA A 267 -11.44 -0.19 6.85
N LYS A 268 -12.11 0.13 5.74
CA LYS A 268 -11.63 1.02 4.68
C LYS A 268 -11.33 2.42 5.20
N LYS A 269 -12.29 3.03 5.91
CA LYS A 269 -12.14 4.36 6.51
C LYS A 269 -10.99 4.40 7.51
N HIS A 270 -10.81 3.32 8.27
CA HIS A 270 -9.71 3.24 9.24
C HIS A 270 -8.35 3.09 8.56
N ILE A 271 -8.17 2.22 7.55
CA ILE A 271 -6.89 2.13 6.81
C ILE A 271 -6.51 3.47 6.19
N VAL A 272 -7.44 4.12 5.47
CA VAL A 272 -7.18 5.44 4.89
C VAL A 272 -6.82 6.43 5.99
N SER A 273 -7.49 6.42 7.13
CA SER A 273 -7.14 7.33 8.22
C SER A 273 -5.75 7.07 8.80
N ILE A 274 -5.37 5.80 8.98
CA ILE A 274 -4.04 5.42 9.46
C ILE A 274 -2.96 5.88 8.46
N LEU A 275 -3.19 5.66 7.16
CA LEU A 275 -2.34 6.12 6.09
C LEU A 275 -2.07 7.64 6.20
N PHE A 276 -3.14 8.42 6.40
CA PHE A 276 -3.05 9.86 6.60
C PHE A 276 -2.25 10.23 7.85
N ILE A 277 -2.47 9.53 8.96
CA ILE A 277 -1.78 9.77 10.23
C ILE A 277 -0.28 9.46 10.12
N LEU A 278 0.09 8.33 9.54
CA LEU A 278 1.49 7.93 9.40
C LEU A 278 2.28 8.91 8.53
N ASN A 279 1.69 9.36 7.41
CA ASN A 279 2.28 10.38 6.55
C ASN A 279 2.28 11.77 7.20
N TYR A 280 1.25 12.10 7.96
CA TYR A 280 1.22 13.33 8.74
C TYR A 280 2.36 13.38 9.76
N ILE A 281 2.66 12.27 10.45
CA ILE A 281 3.81 12.21 11.37
C ILE A 281 5.14 12.39 10.60
N LYS A 282 5.28 11.81 9.40
CA LYS A 282 6.42 12.05 8.50
C LYS A 282 6.55 13.52 8.12
N TYR A 283 5.43 14.19 7.84
CA TYR A 283 5.41 15.63 7.59
C TYR A 283 5.87 16.46 8.80
N LEU A 284 5.44 16.11 10.01
CA LEU A 284 5.90 16.77 11.23
C LEU A 284 7.41 16.63 11.43
N GLU A 285 8.01 15.49 11.07
CA GLU A 285 9.48 15.31 11.09
C GLU A 285 10.19 16.29 10.17
N VAL A 286 9.67 16.47 8.95
CA VAL A 286 10.22 17.43 7.98
C VAL A 286 10.14 18.85 8.54
N CYS A 287 9.00 19.22 9.13
CA CYS A 287 8.80 20.55 9.73
C CYS A 287 9.75 20.82 10.90
N LEU A 288 10.02 19.80 11.71
CA LEU A 288 10.98 19.87 12.82
C LEU A 288 12.43 19.69 12.37
N LYS A 289 12.70 19.54 11.06
CA LYS A 289 14.03 19.26 10.49
C LYS A 289 14.70 18.05 11.15
N ILE A 290 13.91 17.07 11.58
CA ILE A 290 14.41 15.82 12.12
C ILE A 290 15.02 15.06 10.95
N LYS A 291 16.33 14.82 11.00
CA LYS A 291 16.99 13.92 10.05
C LYS A 291 16.50 12.50 10.31
N SER A 292 15.40 12.11 9.68
CA SER A 292 15.14 10.68 9.50
C SER A 292 16.23 10.13 8.59
N LYS A 293 16.82 8.98 8.95
CA LYS A 293 17.63 8.23 7.99
C LYS A 293 16.69 7.86 6.85
N ARG A 294 16.72 8.61 5.74
CA ARG A 294 16.11 8.19 4.49
C ARG A 294 16.75 6.87 4.11
N ARG A 295 16.06 5.75 4.30
CA ARG A 295 16.36 4.51 3.57
C ARG A 295 15.39 4.45 2.41
N GLY A 296 15.93 4.47 1.19
CA GLY A 296 15.15 4.26 -0.03
C GLY A 296 15.11 5.41 -1.02
N GLU A 297 16.21 6.15 -1.22
CA GLU A 297 16.52 6.55 -2.60
C GLU A 297 16.90 5.25 -3.32
N GLY A 298 15.92 4.56 -3.92
CA GLY A 298 16.15 3.28 -4.60
C GLY A 298 15.09 2.19 -4.46
N ARG A 299 13.86 2.48 -4.01
CA ARG A 299 12.73 1.54 -4.23
C ARG A 299 12.28 1.67 -5.69
N ASN A 300 13.05 1.02 -6.56
CA ASN A 300 12.90 1.08 -8.01
C ASN A 300 11.71 0.23 -8.46
N ILE A 301 10.91 0.77 -9.38
CA ILE A 301 10.20 -0.10 -10.33
C ILE A 301 11.29 -0.75 -11.16
N VAL A 302 11.59 -2.02 -10.87
CA VAL A 302 12.54 -2.79 -11.67
C VAL A 302 11.75 -3.36 -12.84
N PHE A 303 12.11 -2.93 -14.04
CA PHE A 303 11.66 -3.62 -15.24
C PHE A 303 12.60 -4.80 -15.45
N GLY A 304 12.05 -6.02 -15.45
CA GLY A 304 12.80 -7.18 -15.90
C GLY A 304 13.24 -6.99 -17.36
N PRO A 305 14.32 -7.66 -17.80
CA PRO A 305 14.70 -7.64 -19.21
C PRO A 305 13.50 -8.08 -20.07
N ILE A 306 13.14 -7.26 -21.05
CA ILE A 306 12.20 -7.68 -22.10
C ILE A 306 13.00 -8.65 -22.99
N PRO A 307 12.52 -9.88 -23.24
CA PRO A 307 13.16 -10.77 -24.21
C PRO A 307 13.30 -10.02 -25.53
N ARG A 308 14.53 -9.86 -26.00
CA ARG A 308 14.77 -9.37 -27.37
C ARG A 308 14.55 -10.55 -28.30
N GLU A 309 13.67 -10.35 -29.27
CA GLU A 309 13.47 -11.25 -30.42
C GLU A 309 14.80 -11.63 -31.10
#